data_AF-A0A146NWL4-F1
#
_entry.id   AF-A0A146NWL4-F1
#
_cell.length_a   1.000
_cell.length_b   1.000
_cell.length_c   1.000
_cell.angle_alpha   90.00
_cell.angle_beta   90.00
_cell.angle_gamma   90.00
#
_symmetry.space_group_name_H-M   'P 1'
#
loop_
_entity.id
_entity.type
_entity.pdbx_description
1 polymer ?
#
loop_
_entity_poly.entity_id
_entity_poly.type
_entity_poly.pdbx_seq_one_letter_code
_entity_poly.pdbx_strand_id
1 'polypeptide(L)'
;MWGAWPFLPALVLLSELSVVKVQTAPCQTCRKLTESFIKGLERTANKNFGGGNTAWEEEKLAKYARSETRLLEIVEAACEKTDFECNRLLEKIEDQVETWWFHRQQEAPDLFEWLCIEQLRLCCPPGHFGPDCKECPSGPGGVCGGLGRCEGEGTRLGDGECVCDPGYSGHLCQNCADGYYREKRSNDSAGACAACFHSCKKCSGPQDYKCLDCKPGWILHDNKCVDIDECGTELARCPSNTYCHNTDGSYECKGCDQACVGCMGSGPARCKKCARGYRLKGAKCLDIDECSERAIACPGLNEACINEEGSFHCDCAEGFIRRDSICVENKPPAGPEKGLFDEMTDDEVLVLQQMFFGVVICALATLAAKGDMVFTAIFIGGVAAMAGYWLTEKGDYMLDGFLKGR
;
A
#
# COMPACT_ATOMS: atom_id res chain seq x y z
N MET A 1 39.72 -50.48 -14.37
CA MET A 1 38.57 -50.97 -13.59
C MET A 1 37.76 -49.73 -13.18
N TRP A 2 36.91 -49.11 -14.01
CA TRP A 2 35.67 -49.58 -14.66
C TRP A 2 34.71 -50.25 -13.66
N GLY A 3 33.72 -49.47 -13.23
CA GLY A 3 32.54 -49.84 -12.44
C GLY A 3 31.70 -48.55 -12.29
N ALA A 4 30.86 -48.18 -13.25
CA ALA A 4 29.52 -48.70 -13.54
C ALA A 4 28.51 -48.38 -12.43
N TRP A 5 27.82 -47.23 -12.56
CA TRP A 5 26.45 -47.04 -12.08
C TRP A 5 25.62 -46.40 -13.20
N PRO A 6 24.42 -46.92 -13.49
CA PRO A 6 23.60 -46.45 -14.60
C PRO A 6 22.74 -45.25 -14.16
N PHE A 7 22.74 -44.21 -14.99
CA PHE A 7 21.77 -43.13 -14.98
C PHE A 7 20.38 -43.69 -15.38
N LEU A 8 19.39 -43.52 -14.52
CA LEU A 8 17.98 -43.53 -14.89
C LEU A 8 17.54 -42.07 -15.12
N PRO A 9 16.85 -41.75 -16.24
CA PRO A 9 16.40 -40.40 -16.53
C PRO A 9 15.13 -40.11 -15.71
N ALA A 10 15.17 -39.07 -14.88
CA ALA A 10 13.98 -38.55 -14.21
C ALA A 10 13.04 -38.00 -15.29
N LEU A 11 11.89 -38.66 -15.40
CA LEU A 11 10.74 -38.26 -16.19
C LEU A 11 10.38 -36.79 -15.93
N VAL A 12 10.16 -36.10 -17.05
CA VAL A 12 9.14 -35.08 -17.25
C VAL A 12 7.93 -35.35 -16.36
N LEU A 13 7.66 -34.47 -15.39
CA LEU A 13 6.34 -34.15 -14.80
C LEU A 13 6.52 -33.25 -13.57
N LEU A 14 6.69 -31.95 -13.80
CA LEU A 14 6.19 -30.90 -12.91
C LEU A 14 5.44 -29.94 -13.86
N SER A 15 4.20 -30.30 -14.15
CA SER A 15 3.03 -29.77 -13.44
C SER A 15 2.91 -28.28 -13.75
N GLU A 16 2.12 -28.01 -14.79
CA GLU A 16 1.06 -27.00 -14.77
C GLU A 16 1.14 -26.16 -13.49
N LEU A 17 1.74 -24.97 -13.60
CA LEU A 17 1.27 -23.85 -12.82
C LEU A 17 -0.21 -23.79 -13.15
N SER A 18 -1.03 -24.41 -12.29
CA SER A 18 -2.43 -24.10 -12.16
C SER A 18 -2.44 -22.62 -11.85
N VAL A 19 -2.51 -21.84 -12.92
CA VAL A 19 -3.17 -20.55 -12.92
C VAL A 19 -4.54 -20.90 -12.37
N VAL A 20 -4.69 -20.77 -11.05
CA VAL A 20 -5.98 -20.58 -10.41
C VAL A 20 -6.43 -19.21 -10.92
N LYS A 21 -6.81 -19.19 -12.20
CA LYS A 21 -7.82 -18.28 -12.69
C LYS A 21 -8.97 -18.62 -11.77
N VAL A 22 -9.21 -17.74 -10.82
CA VAL A 22 -10.50 -17.62 -10.17
C VAL A 22 -11.49 -17.44 -11.32
N GLN A 23 -11.95 -18.56 -11.89
CA GLN A 23 -13.14 -18.58 -12.69
C GLN A 23 -14.19 -18.11 -11.69
N THR A 24 -14.68 -16.88 -11.86
CA THR A 24 -15.90 -16.47 -11.17
C THR A 24 -16.90 -17.60 -11.33
N ALA A 25 -17.42 -18.12 -10.23
CA ALA A 25 -18.21 -19.33 -10.25
C ALA A 25 -19.37 -19.14 -11.26
N PRO A 26 -19.62 -20.08 -12.20
CA PRO A 26 -20.60 -19.90 -13.27
C PRO A 26 -21.99 -19.45 -12.80
N CYS A 27 -22.40 -19.87 -11.60
CA CYS A 27 -23.62 -19.41 -10.96
C CYS A 27 -23.62 -17.90 -10.64
N GLN A 28 -22.52 -17.36 -10.13
CA GLN A 28 -22.42 -15.93 -9.80
C GLN A 28 -22.55 -15.06 -11.05
N THR A 29 -21.93 -15.49 -12.16
CA THR A 29 -22.08 -14.80 -13.45
C THR A 29 -23.53 -14.83 -13.93
N CYS A 30 -24.20 -15.99 -13.87
CA CYS A 30 -25.61 -16.10 -14.24
C CYS A 30 -26.51 -15.24 -13.35
N ARG A 31 -26.30 -15.27 -12.03
CA ARG A 31 -27.06 -14.45 -11.07
C ARG A 31 -26.92 -12.96 -11.34
N LYS A 32 -25.68 -12.47 -11.53
CA LYS A 32 -25.42 -11.07 -11.88
C LYS A 32 -26.12 -10.68 -13.17
N LEU A 33 -26.04 -11.52 -14.20
CA LEU A 33 -26.70 -11.29 -15.48
C LEU A 33 -28.22 -11.15 -15.31
N THR A 34 -28.86 -12.07 -14.59
CA THR A 34 -30.31 -12.02 -14.35
C THR A 34 -30.73 -10.83 -13.50
N GLU A 35 -29.94 -10.45 -12.49
CA GLU A 35 -30.20 -9.25 -11.67
C GLU A 35 -30.11 -7.97 -12.51
N SER A 36 -29.10 -7.86 -13.37
CA SER A 36 -28.95 -6.73 -14.29
C SER A 36 -30.09 -6.69 -15.32
N PHE A 37 -30.50 -7.85 -15.83
CA PHE A 37 -31.62 -7.96 -16.74
C PHE A 37 -32.94 -7.49 -16.08
N ILE A 38 -33.21 -7.93 -14.85
CA ILE A 38 -34.38 -7.50 -14.07
C ILE A 38 -34.36 -5.99 -13.81
N LYS A 39 -33.21 -5.43 -13.42
CA LYS A 39 -33.03 -3.96 -13.31
C LYS A 39 -33.30 -3.25 -14.64
N GLY A 40 -32.92 -3.87 -15.76
CA GLY A 40 -33.25 -3.39 -17.11
C GLY A 40 -34.75 -3.39 -17.40
N LEU A 41 -35.49 -4.40 -16.95
CA LEU A 41 -36.97 -4.44 -17.03
C LEU A 41 -37.59 -3.23 -16.33
N GLU A 42 -37.17 -2.99 -15.09
CA GLU A 42 -37.64 -1.87 -14.25
C GLU A 42 -37.30 -0.52 -14.88
N ARG A 43 -36.05 -0.35 -15.34
CA ARG A 43 -35.58 0.89 -15.97
C ARG A 43 -36.36 1.22 -17.25
N THR A 44 -36.67 0.21 -18.05
CA THR A 44 -37.39 0.40 -19.33
C THR A 44 -38.90 0.48 -19.17
N ALA A 45 -39.45 0.08 -18.01
CA ALA A 45 -40.88 0.18 -17.74
C ALA A 45 -41.39 1.63 -17.76
N ASN A 46 -40.55 2.60 -17.34
CA ASN A 46 -40.98 3.98 -17.11
C ASN A 46 -40.54 5.00 -18.18
N LYS A 47 -39.83 4.57 -19.24
CA LYS A 47 -39.20 5.49 -20.22
C LYS A 47 -40.18 6.26 -21.12
N ASN A 48 -41.46 5.92 -21.14
CA ASN A 48 -42.44 6.47 -22.09
C ASN A 48 -43.66 7.18 -21.42
N PHE A 49 -43.58 7.59 -20.15
CA PHE A 49 -44.65 8.36 -19.50
C PHE A 49 -44.66 9.83 -19.98
N GLY A 50 -45.06 10.03 -21.23
CA GLY A 50 -45.11 11.32 -21.92
C GLY A 50 -46.54 11.81 -22.16
N GLY A 51 -47.38 11.85 -21.12
CA GLY A 51 -48.59 12.70 -21.05
C GLY A 51 -49.64 12.54 -22.17
N GLY A 52 -49.92 11.32 -22.61
CA GLY A 52 -50.96 11.02 -23.60
C GLY A 52 -52.26 10.51 -22.96
N ASN A 53 -53.37 10.46 -23.71
CA ASN A 53 -54.63 9.88 -23.23
C ASN A 53 -54.45 8.39 -22.84
N THR A 54 -55.06 7.96 -21.73
CA THR A 54 -54.91 6.62 -21.11
C THR A 54 -55.10 5.44 -22.07
N ALA A 55 -56.04 5.52 -23.01
CA ALA A 55 -56.28 4.45 -23.98
C ALA A 55 -55.17 4.32 -25.05
N TRP A 56 -54.53 5.43 -25.44
CA TRP A 56 -53.38 5.42 -26.36
C TRP A 56 -52.14 4.88 -25.66
N GLU A 57 -51.99 5.23 -24.37
CA GLU A 57 -50.93 4.71 -23.52
C GLU A 57 -51.08 3.20 -23.32
N GLU A 58 -52.25 2.68 -22.96
CA GLU A 58 -52.46 1.24 -22.75
C GLU A 58 -52.15 0.38 -24.00
N GLU A 59 -52.62 0.79 -25.20
CA GLU A 59 -52.43 -0.01 -26.42
C GLU A 59 -50.98 0.04 -26.95
N LYS A 60 -50.33 1.21 -26.91
CA LYS A 60 -48.95 1.37 -27.40
C LYS A 60 -47.92 0.92 -26.38
N LEU A 61 -48.16 1.09 -25.08
CA LEU A 61 -47.29 0.59 -24.03
C LEU A 61 -47.34 -0.93 -23.96
N ALA A 62 -48.51 -1.58 -24.13
CA ALA A 62 -48.58 -3.04 -24.20
C ALA A 62 -47.74 -3.60 -25.36
N LYS A 63 -47.73 -2.91 -26.51
CA LYS A 63 -46.89 -3.26 -27.68
C LYS A 63 -45.41 -3.04 -27.40
N TYR A 64 -45.02 -1.94 -26.77
CA TYR A 64 -43.62 -1.68 -26.41
C TYR A 64 -43.11 -2.63 -25.31
N ALA A 65 -43.93 -2.92 -24.30
CA ALA A 65 -43.57 -3.74 -23.15
C ALA A 65 -43.13 -5.16 -23.54
N ARG A 66 -43.66 -5.71 -24.64
CA ARG A 66 -43.29 -7.03 -25.18
C ARG A 66 -42.57 -6.95 -26.53
N SER A 67 -42.10 -5.77 -26.94
CA SER A 67 -41.40 -5.58 -28.21
C SER A 67 -39.96 -6.10 -28.16
N GLU A 68 -39.46 -6.53 -29.31
CA GLU A 68 -38.05 -6.89 -29.52
C GLU A 68 -37.11 -5.69 -29.28
N THR A 69 -37.53 -4.48 -29.63
CA THR A 69 -36.76 -3.26 -29.37
C THR A 69 -36.49 -3.06 -27.88
N ARG A 70 -37.49 -3.31 -27.03
CA ARG A 70 -37.32 -3.24 -25.57
C ARG A 70 -36.38 -4.33 -25.06
N LEU A 71 -36.46 -5.54 -25.63
CA LEU A 71 -35.57 -6.64 -25.28
C LEU A 71 -34.10 -6.28 -25.59
N LEU A 72 -33.82 -5.74 -26.78
CA LEU A 72 -32.46 -5.32 -27.16
C LEU A 72 -31.91 -4.24 -26.22
N GLU A 73 -32.70 -3.22 -25.87
CA GLU A 73 -32.30 -2.19 -24.89
C GLU A 73 -31.90 -2.76 -23.51
N ILE A 74 -32.54 -3.86 -23.11
CA ILE A 74 -32.26 -4.54 -21.84
C ILE A 74 -31.00 -5.40 -21.97
N VAL A 75 -30.91 -6.20 -23.03
CA VAL A 75 -29.79 -7.11 -23.31
C VAL A 75 -28.47 -6.34 -23.46
N GLU A 76 -28.46 -5.23 -24.22
CA GLU A 76 -27.28 -4.38 -24.39
C GLU A 76 -26.77 -3.77 -23.08
N ALA A 77 -27.64 -3.62 -22.09
CA ALA A 77 -27.32 -3.09 -20.77
C ALA A 77 -27.16 -4.16 -19.69
N ALA A 78 -27.35 -5.44 -20.02
CA ALA A 78 -27.35 -6.54 -19.05
C ALA A 78 -25.93 -6.87 -18.54
N CYS A 79 -24.92 -6.69 -19.40
CA CYS A 79 -23.52 -6.87 -19.05
C CYS A 79 -22.72 -5.56 -19.27
N GLU A 80 -21.78 -5.28 -18.38
CA GLU A 80 -20.79 -4.23 -18.62
C GLU A 80 -19.81 -4.68 -19.70
N LYS A 81 -19.32 -3.74 -20.53
CA LYS A 81 -18.37 -4.05 -21.62
C LYS A 81 -17.05 -4.68 -21.12
N THR A 82 -16.70 -4.42 -19.87
CA THR A 82 -15.50 -4.95 -19.20
C THR A 82 -15.71 -6.33 -18.60
N ASP A 83 -16.96 -6.79 -18.42
CA ASP A 83 -17.27 -8.09 -17.84
C ASP A 83 -17.29 -9.18 -18.91
N PHE A 84 -16.11 -9.68 -19.28
CA PHE A 84 -15.95 -10.70 -20.32
C PHE A 84 -16.75 -11.98 -20.05
N GLU A 85 -16.84 -12.41 -18.79
CA GLU A 85 -17.54 -13.64 -18.42
C GLU A 85 -19.06 -13.49 -18.54
N CYS A 86 -19.60 -12.34 -18.16
CA CYS A 86 -21.01 -12.00 -18.39
C CYS A 86 -21.34 -11.96 -19.88
N ASN A 87 -20.56 -11.22 -20.68
CA ASN A 87 -20.81 -11.11 -22.11
C ASN A 87 -20.73 -12.47 -22.82
N ARG A 88 -19.73 -13.30 -22.48
CA ARG A 88 -19.59 -14.66 -23.02
C ARG A 88 -20.76 -15.57 -22.62
N LEU A 89 -21.30 -15.41 -21.41
CA LEU A 89 -22.50 -16.15 -21.00
C LEU A 89 -23.71 -15.67 -21.79
N LEU A 90 -23.92 -14.35 -21.89
CA LEU A 90 -25.03 -13.72 -22.59
C LEU A 90 -25.10 -14.15 -24.07
N GLU A 91 -23.97 -14.13 -24.78
CA GLU A 91 -23.86 -14.63 -26.16
C GLU A 91 -24.27 -16.10 -26.30
N LYS A 92 -24.04 -16.93 -25.28
CA LYS A 92 -24.40 -18.36 -25.31
C LYS A 92 -25.88 -18.62 -25.00
N ILE A 93 -26.57 -17.66 -24.38
CA ILE A 93 -27.92 -17.85 -23.86
C ILE A 93 -28.99 -17.00 -24.56
N GLU A 94 -28.62 -16.37 -25.67
CA GLU A 94 -29.47 -15.47 -26.46
C GLU A 94 -30.82 -16.13 -26.78
N ASP A 95 -30.79 -17.34 -27.33
CA ASP A 95 -31.99 -18.13 -27.68
C ASP A 95 -32.91 -18.38 -26.47
N GLN A 96 -32.33 -18.67 -25.30
CA GLN A 96 -33.08 -18.92 -24.06
C GLN A 96 -33.73 -17.63 -23.54
N VAL A 97 -33.02 -16.51 -23.61
CA VAL A 97 -33.53 -15.20 -23.18
C VAL A 97 -34.68 -14.75 -24.08
N GLU A 98 -34.56 -14.91 -25.40
CA GLU A 98 -35.64 -14.62 -26.35
C GLU A 98 -36.86 -15.52 -26.12
N THR A 99 -36.63 -16.83 -25.97
CA THR A 99 -37.70 -17.80 -25.69
C THR A 99 -38.45 -17.42 -24.42
N TRP A 100 -37.72 -17.03 -23.38
CA TRP A 100 -38.35 -16.59 -22.13
C TRP A 100 -39.17 -15.32 -22.33
N TRP A 101 -38.60 -14.32 -22.99
CA TRP A 101 -39.21 -13.03 -23.25
C TRP A 101 -40.54 -13.13 -24.00
N PHE A 102 -40.57 -13.90 -25.10
CA PHE A 102 -41.74 -13.98 -25.97
C PHE A 102 -42.76 -15.04 -25.54
N HIS A 103 -42.32 -16.11 -24.87
CA HIS A 103 -43.18 -17.28 -24.67
C HIS A 103 -43.37 -17.73 -23.21
N ARG A 104 -42.47 -17.38 -22.28
CA ARG A 104 -42.50 -17.97 -20.91
C ARG A 104 -42.72 -16.99 -19.77
N GLN A 105 -42.72 -15.67 -19.99
CA GLN A 105 -42.90 -14.67 -18.92
C GLN A 105 -44.14 -14.90 -18.02
N GLN A 106 -45.22 -15.49 -18.53
CA GLN A 106 -46.43 -15.77 -17.75
C GLN A 106 -46.35 -17.09 -16.97
N GLU A 107 -45.61 -18.07 -17.49
CA GLU A 107 -45.49 -19.41 -16.89
C GLU A 107 -44.36 -19.48 -15.87
N ALA A 108 -43.26 -18.77 -16.13
CA ALA A 108 -42.07 -18.72 -15.30
C ALA A 108 -41.63 -17.26 -15.11
N PRO A 109 -42.24 -16.51 -14.18
CA PRO A 109 -41.95 -15.08 -14.00
C PRO A 109 -40.57 -14.81 -13.39
N ASP A 110 -40.01 -15.77 -12.65
CA ASP A 110 -38.65 -15.66 -12.10
C ASP A 110 -37.62 -16.12 -13.16
N LEU A 111 -36.98 -15.14 -13.80
CA LEU A 111 -35.94 -15.39 -14.80
C LEU A 111 -34.74 -16.13 -14.20
N PHE A 112 -34.37 -15.88 -12.94
CA PHE A 112 -33.22 -16.52 -12.32
C PHE A 112 -33.48 -18.01 -12.06
N GLU A 113 -34.65 -18.34 -11.51
CA GLU A 113 -35.05 -19.72 -11.29
C GLU A 113 -35.10 -20.50 -12.61
N TRP A 114 -35.83 -19.97 -13.59
CA TRP A 114 -35.98 -20.62 -14.89
C TRP A 114 -34.64 -20.76 -15.64
N LEU A 115 -33.87 -19.68 -15.77
CA LEU A 115 -32.65 -19.70 -16.58
C LEU A 115 -31.48 -20.36 -15.84
N CYS A 116 -31.14 -19.86 -14.65
CA CYS A 116 -29.89 -20.22 -13.98
C CYS A 116 -29.97 -21.54 -13.21
N ILE A 117 -31.15 -21.91 -12.70
CA ILE A 117 -31.36 -23.15 -11.93
C ILE A 117 -31.87 -24.27 -12.84
N GLU A 118 -32.95 -24.05 -13.59
CA GLU A 118 -33.60 -25.11 -14.37
C GLU A 118 -32.94 -25.38 -15.73
N GLN A 119 -32.79 -24.34 -16.57
CA GLN A 119 -32.28 -24.50 -17.95
C GLN A 119 -30.77 -24.75 -17.97
N LEU A 120 -29.99 -23.86 -17.35
CA LEU A 120 -28.52 -23.92 -17.42
C LEU A 120 -27.90 -24.80 -16.32
N ARG A 121 -28.66 -25.10 -15.24
CA ARG A 121 -28.20 -25.88 -14.08
C ARG A 121 -26.90 -25.38 -13.46
N LEU A 122 -26.63 -24.08 -13.56
CA LEU A 122 -25.42 -23.45 -13.03
C LEU A 122 -25.55 -23.18 -11.53
N CYS A 123 -26.77 -22.88 -11.07
CA CYS A 123 -27.09 -22.53 -9.70
C CYS A 123 -27.91 -23.62 -8.99
N CYS A 124 -28.04 -23.45 -7.68
CA CYS A 124 -28.94 -24.20 -6.82
C CYS A 124 -30.02 -23.29 -6.23
N PRO A 125 -31.18 -23.84 -5.81
CA PRO A 125 -32.17 -23.10 -5.03
C PRO A 125 -31.58 -22.53 -3.72
N PRO A 126 -32.20 -21.52 -3.12
CA PRO A 126 -31.81 -21.00 -1.81
C PRO A 126 -31.69 -22.12 -0.77
N GLY A 127 -30.72 -22.03 0.14
CA GLY A 127 -30.46 -23.06 1.16
C GLY A 127 -29.95 -24.39 0.64
N HIS A 128 -29.43 -24.47 -0.60
CA HIS A 128 -28.83 -25.69 -1.16
C HIS A 128 -27.42 -25.45 -1.70
N PHE A 129 -26.58 -26.48 -1.75
CA PHE A 129 -25.18 -26.38 -2.17
C PHE A 129 -24.68 -27.62 -2.93
N GLY A 130 -23.50 -27.51 -3.54
CA GLY A 130 -22.80 -28.63 -4.15
C GLY A 130 -23.40 -29.11 -5.47
N PRO A 131 -22.78 -30.09 -6.14
CA PRO A 131 -23.12 -30.46 -7.52
C PRO A 131 -24.57 -30.95 -7.67
N ASP A 132 -25.09 -31.63 -6.65
CA ASP A 132 -26.45 -32.17 -6.63
C ASP A 132 -27.48 -31.23 -6.00
N CYS A 133 -27.08 -30.02 -5.58
CA CYS A 133 -27.92 -29.12 -4.78
C CYS A 133 -28.50 -29.83 -3.55
N LYS A 134 -27.65 -30.23 -2.61
CA LYS A 134 -28.07 -30.79 -1.31
C LYS A 134 -28.51 -29.67 -0.38
N GLU A 135 -29.44 -29.95 0.51
CA GLU A 135 -29.90 -28.99 1.52
C GLU A 135 -28.78 -28.62 2.50
N CYS A 136 -28.62 -27.33 2.76
CA CYS A 136 -27.73 -26.82 3.79
C CYS A 136 -28.24 -27.19 5.19
N PRO A 137 -27.32 -27.41 6.16
CA PRO A 137 -27.70 -27.61 7.56
C PRO A 137 -28.63 -26.51 8.06
N SER A 138 -29.79 -26.89 8.59
CA SER A 138 -30.83 -25.95 9.01
C SER A 138 -31.30 -26.24 10.44
N GLY A 139 -31.68 -25.19 11.17
CA GLY A 139 -32.20 -25.26 12.54
C GLY A 139 -33.42 -24.34 12.74
N PRO A 140 -33.88 -24.12 13.97
CA PRO A 140 -35.04 -23.27 14.29
C PRO A 140 -34.98 -21.83 13.74
N GLY A 141 -33.77 -21.31 13.47
CA GLY A 141 -33.54 -19.99 12.87
C GLY A 141 -33.24 -20.00 11.36
N GLY A 142 -33.43 -21.13 10.67
CA GLY A 142 -33.10 -21.30 9.25
C GLY A 142 -31.74 -21.94 8.99
N VAL A 143 -31.14 -21.65 7.83
CA VAL A 143 -29.82 -22.14 7.42
C VAL A 143 -28.78 -21.75 8.46
N CYS A 144 -27.96 -22.71 8.90
CA CYS A 144 -26.96 -22.54 9.96
C CYS A 144 -27.53 -21.93 11.25
N GLY A 145 -28.78 -22.26 11.58
CA GLY A 145 -29.47 -21.76 12.78
C GLY A 145 -29.75 -20.25 12.77
N GLY A 146 -29.58 -19.57 11.64
CA GLY A 146 -29.70 -18.12 11.51
C GLY A 146 -28.53 -17.32 12.13
N LEU A 147 -27.45 -18.00 12.51
CA LEU A 147 -26.28 -17.45 13.20
C LEU A 147 -24.98 -17.74 12.43
N GLY A 148 -25.11 -17.87 11.11
CA GLY A 148 -24.00 -18.18 10.22
C GLY A 148 -24.48 -18.34 8.78
N ARG A 149 -23.54 -18.70 7.90
CA ARG A 149 -23.76 -18.91 6.47
C ARG A 149 -23.31 -20.31 6.05
N CYS A 150 -24.02 -20.90 5.10
CA CYS A 150 -23.66 -22.21 4.53
C CYS A 150 -22.64 -22.02 3.41
N GLU A 151 -21.54 -22.78 3.44
CA GLU A 151 -20.55 -22.74 2.37
C GLU A 151 -21.12 -23.29 1.06
N GLY A 152 -21.06 -22.48 0.00
CA GLY A 152 -21.58 -22.85 -1.32
C GLY A 152 -23.09 -22.65 -1.50
N GLU A 153 -23.77 -22.00 -0.57
CA GLU A 153 -25.21 -21.76 -0.66
C GLU A 153 -25.62 -21.09 -1.99
N GLY A 154 -26.62 -21.68 -2.65
CA GLY A 154 -27.14 -21.27 -3.95
C GLY A 154 -26.22 -21.60 -5.13
N THR A 155 -25.12 -22.32 -4.91
CA THR A 155 -24.14 -22.67 -5.94
C THR A 155 -23.97 -24.17 -6.08
N ARG A 156 -23.48 -24.62 -7.23
CA ARG A 156 -23.10 -26.03 -7.48
C ARG A 156 -21.75 -26.43 -6.84
N LEU A 157 -21.16 -25.54 -6.04
CA LEU A 157 -19.86 -25.70 -5.38
C LEU A 157 -20.06 -25.66 -3.85
N GLY A 158 -18.97 -25.87 -3.10
CA GLY A 158 -18.97 -25.89 -1.63
C GLY A 158 -19.30 -27.26 -1.04
N ASP A 159 -19.02 -27.41 0.25
CA ASP A 159 -19.23 -28.61 1.05
C ASP A 159 -20.41 -28.51 2.03
N GLY A 160 -21.03 -27.33 2.11
CA GLY A 160 -22.20 -27.06 2.95
C GLY A 160 -21.88 -26.88 4.42
N GLU A 161 -20.60 -26.74 4.80
CA GLU A 161 -20.24 -26.47 6.18
C GLU A 161 -20.72 -25.07 6.60
N CYS A 162 -21.19 -24.96 7.85
CA CYS A 162 -21.66 -23.69 8.39
C CYS A 162 -20.48 -22.85 8.90
N VAL A 163 -20.29 -21.69 8.28
CA VAL A 163 -19.39 -20.65 8.76
C VAL A 163 -20.16 -19.74 9.72
N CYS A 164 -19.88 -19.89 11.01
CA CYS A 164 -20.62 -19.21 12.07
C CYS A 164 -20.25 -17.74 12.23
N ASP A 165 -21.24 -16.96 12.69
CA ASP A 165 -21.05 -15.56 13.09
C ASP A 165 -20.11 -15.44 14.30
N PRO A 166 -19.45 -14.28 14.49
CA PRO A 166 -18.54 -14.07 15.62
C PRO A 166 -19.18 -14.39 16.97
N GLY A 167 -18.53 -15.27 17.73
CA GLY A 167 -19.01 -15.72 19.05
C GLY A 167 -19.86 -16.99 19.03
N TYR A 168 -20.16 -17.53 17.85
CA TYR A 168 -20.89 -18.78 17.67
C TYR A 168 -20.02 -19.89 17.09
N SER A 169 -20.39 -21.14 17.35
CA SER A 169 -19.62 -22.32 16.96
C SER A 169 -20.50 -23.58 16.85
N GLY A 170 -19.90 -24.63 16.32
CA GLY A 170 -20.54 -25.92 16.08
C GLY A 170 -21.25 -25.98 14.72
N HIS A 171 -21.66 -27.18 14.33
CA HIS A 171 -22.24 -27.48 13.01
C HIS A 171 -23.46 -26.62 12.62
N LEU A 172 -24.24 -26.13 13.60
CA LEU A 172 -25.40 -25.27 13.37
C LEU A 172 -25.23 -23.85 13.96
N CYS A 173 -24.02 -23.47 14.39
CA CYS A 173 -23.76 -22.14 14.95
C CYS A 173 -24.63 -21.76 16.16
N GLN A 174 -25.13 -22.75 16.92
CA GLN A 174 -25.99 -22.51 18.08
C GLN A 174 -25.22 -22.47 19.40
N ASN A 175 -23.98 -22.95 19.43
CA ASN A 175 -23.16 -22.98 20.64
C ASN A 175 -22.30 -21.73 20.71
N CYS A 176 -22.05 -21.21 21.91
CA CYS A 176 -21.10 -20.11 22.05
C CYS A 176 -19.67 -20.63 21.79
N ALA A 177 -18.91 -19.88 21.01
CA ALA A 177 -17.50 -20.15 20.73
C ALA A 177 -16.65 -19.98 21.99
N ASP A 178 -15.41 -20.48 21.95
CA ASP A 178 -14.42 -20.19 22.98
C ASP A 178 -14.23 -18.67 23.10
N GLY A 179 -14.18 -18.17 24.34
CA GLY A 179 -14.16 -16.75 24.67
C GLY A 179 -15.55 -16.12 24.79
N TYR A 180 -16.62 -16.88 24.64
CA TYR A 180 -18.00 -16.40 24.79
C TYR A 180 -18.82 -17.29 25.75
N TYR A 181 -19.85 -16.71 26.36
CA TYR A 181 -20.81 -17.40 27.22
C TYR A 181 -22.24 -17.04 26.86
N ARG A 182 -23.18 -17.91 27.23
CA ARG A 182 -24.61 -17.66 26.99
C ARG A 182 -25.17 -16.75 28.08
N GLU A 183 -25.66 -15.57 27.69
CA GLU A 183 -26.35 -14.68 28.61
C GLU A 183 -27.75 -15.22 28.92
N LYS A 184 -28.05 -15.46 30.21
CA LYS A 184 -29.40 -15.85 30.66
C LYS A 184 -30.26 -14.59 30.77
N ARG A 185 -30.94 -14.20 29.68
CA ARG A 185 -32.01 -13.21 29.77
C ARG A 185 -33.29 -13.87 30.28
N SER A 186 -34.02 -13.14 31.12
CA SER A 186 -35.17 -13.62 31.89
C SER A 186 -36.39 -14.03 31.06
N ASN A 187 -36.39 -13.88 29.74
CA ASN A 187 -37.61 -14.11 28.95
C ASN A 187 -37.40 -14.47 27.47
N ASP A 188 -36.28 -15.08 27.07
CA ASP A 188 -36.16 -15.58 25.69
C ASP A 188 -35.41 -16.89 25.55
N SER A 189 -35.84 -17.66 24.56
CA SER A 189 -35.34 -18.98 24.18
C SER A 189 -33.93 -18.83 23.64
N ALA A 190 -32.95 -19.35 24.38
CA ALA A 190 -31.52 -19.37 24.05
C ALA A 190 -30.91 -17.97 23.79
N GLY A 191 -30.64 -17.22 24.87
CA GLY A 191 -29.98 -15.92 24.82
C GLY A 191 -28.67 -15.90 24.00
N ALA A 192 -28.33 -14.71 23.50
CA ALA A 192 -27.16 -14.45 22.66
C ALA A 192 -25.83 -14.75 23.38
N CYS A 193 -24.80 -15.01 22.59
CA CYS A 193 -23.44 -15.23 23.10
C CYS A 193 -22.75 -13.90 23.36
N ALA A 194 -22.29 -13.70 24.60
CA ALA A 194 -21.58 -12.51 25.05
C ALA A 194 -20.11 -12.85 25.35
N ALA A 195 -19.21 -11.88 25.16
CA ALA A 195 -17.78 -12.11 25.35
C ALA A 195 -17.43 -12.33 26.84
N CYS A 196 -16.50 -13.25 27.07
CA CYS A 196 -15.83 -13.45 28.35
C CYS A 196 -14.79 -12.36 28.63
N PHE A 197 -14.33 -12.28 29.87
CA PHE A 197 -13.13 -11.51 30.20
C PHE A 197 -11.92 -12.03 29.38
N HIS A 198 -11.02 -11.13 28.98
CA HIS A 198 -10.03 -11.41 27.93
C HIS A 198 -9.07 -12.57 28.24
N SER A 199 -8.82 -12.90 29.51
CA SER A 199 -7.98 -14.02 29.91
C SER A 199 -8.72 -15.37 29.96
N CYS A 200 -10.06 -15.37 30.03
CA CYS A 200 -10.85 -16.60 30.04
C CYS A 200 -10.99 -17.19 28.62
N LYS A 201 -10.79 -18.49 28.49
CA LYS A 201 -11.20 -19.28 27.32
C LYS A 201 -12.67 -19.72 27.43
N LYS A 202 -13.13 -20.09 28.62
CA LYS A 202 -14.54 -20.35 28.91
C LYS A 202 -14.94 -19.62 30.17
N CYS A 203 -16.16 -19.10 30.22
CA CYS A 203 -16.64 -18.37 31.38
C CYS A 203 -18.13 -18.59 31.64
N SER A 204 -18.56 -18.28 32.86
CA SER A 204 -19.99 -18.25 33.25
C SER A 204 -20.58 -16.84 33.25
N GLY A 205 -19.76 -15.82 33.01
CA GLY A 205 -20.12 -14.42 32.98
C GLY A 205 -18.96 -13.54 32.52
N PRO A 206 -19.19 -12.22 32.40
CA PRO A 206 -18.21 -11.30 31.79
C PRO A 206 -17.13 -10.83 32.77
N GLN A 207 -17.23 -11.21 34.05
CA GLN A 207 -16.27 -10.83 35.09
C GLN A 207 -15.01 -11.72 35.04
N ASP A 208 -13.87 -11.17 35.46
CA ASP A 208 -12.56 -11.85 35.49
C ASP A 208 -12.50 -13.03 36.46
N TYR A 209 -13.30 -13.00 37.53
CA TYR A 209 -13.43 -14.08 38.53
C TYR A 209 -14.49 -15.14 38.18
N LYS A 210 -15.03 -15.11 36.95
CA LYS A 210 -16.01 -16.09 36.46
C LYS A 210 -15.47 -16.96 35.32
N CYS A 211 -14.15 -17.09 35.23
CA CYS A 211 -13.51 -18.00 34.29
C CYS A 211 -13.71 -19.45 34.74
N LEU A 212 -13.97 -20.33 33.77
CA LEU A 212 -14.05 -21.78 33.92
C LEU A 212 -12.83 -22.48 33.31
N ASP A 213 -12.25 -21.87 32.28
CA ASP A 213 -11.06 -22.34 31.58
C ASP A 213 -10.28 -21.12 31.09
N CYS A 214 -8.96 -21.21 31.05
CA CYS A 214 -8.07 -20.08 30.73
C CYS A 214 -7.52 -20.19 29.31
N LYS A 215 -7.19 -19.05 28.72
CA LYS A 215 -6.45 -19.02 27.45
C LYS A 215 -5.01 -19.53 27.67
N PRO A 216 -4.31 -19.98 26.62
CA PRO A 216 -2.88 -20.28 26.72
C PRO A 216 -2.10 -19.08 27.28
N GLY A 217 -1.08 -19.34 28.11
CA GLY A 217 -0.32 -18.29 28.82
C GLY A 217 -0.95 -17.86 30.16
N TRP A 218 -2.07 -18.45 30.56
CA TRP A 218 -2.76 -18.14 31.82
C TRP A 218 -3.01 -19.40 32.64
N ILE A 219 -3.02 -19.27 33.97
CA ILE A 219 -3.38 -20.33 34.91
C ILE A 219 -4.66 -19.98 35.65
N LEU A 220 -5.52 -20.99 35.85
CA LEU A 220 -6.75 -20.83 36.61
C LEU A 220 -6.46 -20.89 38.11
N HIS A 221 -6.78 -19.81 38.82
CA HIS A 221 -6.66 -19.71 40.27
C HIS A 221 -7.92 -19.03 40.82
N ASP A 222 -8.68 -19.72 41.67
CA ASP A 222 -9.94 -19.21 42.27
C ASP A 222 -10.95 -18.63 41.25
N ASN A 223 -11.22 -19.38 40.17
CA ASN A 223 -12.07 -18.97 39.03
C ASN A 223 -11.61 -17.69 38.31
N LYS A 224 -10.37 -17.27 38.54
CA LYS A 224 -9.72 -16.16 37.85
C LYS A 224 -8.53 -16.68 37.05
N CYS A 225 -8.40 -16.22 35.82
CA CYS A 225 -7.20 -16.50 35.02
C CYS A 225 -6.12 -15.48 35.36
N VAL A 226 -5.03 -15.96 35.94
CA VAL A 226 -3.85 -15.17 36.28
C VAL A 226 -2.76 -15.47 35.26
N ASP A 227 -2.10 -14.40 34.80
CA ASP A 227 -1.05 -14.48 33.80
C ASP A 227 0.14 -15.32 34.30
N ILE A 228 0.73 -16.13 33.43
CA ILE A 228 1.93 -16.90 33.75
C ILE A 228 3.14 -16.00 33.47
N ASP A 229 3.89 -15.63 34.50
CA ASP A 229 5.16 -14.92 34.28
C ASP A 229 6.22 -15.88 33.69
N GLU A 230 6.31 -15.97 32.36
CA GLU A 230 7.28 -16.86 31.71
C GLU A 230 8.72 -16.41 31.93
N CYS A 231 8.94 -15.12 32.17
CA CYS A 231 10.25 -14.56 32.49
C CYS A 231 10.72 -14.97 33.89
N GLY A 232 9.79 -15.15 34.83
CA GLY A 232 10.06 -15.60 36.20
C GLY A 232 10.12 -17.12 36.39
N THR A 233 9.63 -17.90 35.43
CA THR A 233 9.44 -19.37 35.56
C THR A 233 10.43 -20.21 34.72
N GLU A 234 11.50 -19.59 34.19
CA GLU A 234 12.49 -20.19 33.28
C GLU A 234 11.91 -20.79 31.98
N LEU A 235 10.62 -20.54 31.70
CA LEU A 235 9.95 -20.95 30.46
C LEU A 235 10.36 -20.08 29.27
N ALA A 236 10.71 -18.82 29.53
CA ALA A 236 11.13 -17.90 28.49
C ALA A 236 12.48 -18.27 27.85
N ARG A 237 12.47 -18.47 26.52
CA ARG A 237 13.68 -18.75 25.73
C ARG A 237 13.97 -17.59 24.79
N CYS A 238 14.75 -16.63 25.28
CA CYS A 238 15.12 -15.46 24.49
C CYS A 238 16.50 -15.60 23.81
N PRO A 239 16.67 -15.10 22.57
CA PRO A 239 17.95 -15.08 21.87
C PRO A 239 19.05 -14.30 22.61
N SER A 240 20.30 -14.45 22.17
CA SER A 240 21.43 -13.68 22.71
C SER A 240 21.24 -12.17 22.51
N ASN A 241 21.74 -11.37 23.46
CA ASN A 241 21.58 -9.90 23.50
C ASN A 241 20.13 -9.39 23.52
N THR A 242 19.22 -10.20 24.06
CA THR A 242 17.83 -9.79 24.36
C THR A 242 17.50 -10.07 25.82
N TYR A 243 16.44 -9.45 26.32
CA TYR A 243 15.88 -9.72 27.64
C TYR A 243 14.40 -10.07 27.53
N CYS A 244 13.93 -10.88 28.47
CA CYS A 244 12.53 -11.26 28.55
C CYS A 244 11.68 -10.14 29.16
N HIS A 245 10.56 -9.84 28.53
CA HIS A 245 9.54 -8.92 29.00
C HIS A 245 8.19 -9.63 29.04
N ASN A 246 7.67 -9.86 30.24
CA ASN A 246 6.38 -10.52 30.42
C ASN A 246 5.24 -9.62 29.91
N THR A 247 4.28 -10.20 29.23
CA THR A 247 3.09 -9.53 28.68
C THR A 247 1.84 -10.33 29.02
N ASP A 248 0.66 -9.72 28.98
CA ASP A 248 -0.56 -10.46 29.33
C ASP A 248 -0.83 -11.61 28.33
N GLY A 249 -0.66 -12.85 28.79
CA GLY A 249 -0.86 -14.11 28.08
C GLY A 249 0.34 -14.63 27.28
N SER A 250 1.51 -13.99 27.39
CA SER A 250 2.73 -14.38 26.68
C SER A 250 3.94 -13.59 27.20
N TYR A 251 5.11 -13.80 26.62
CA TYR A 251 6.27 -12.92 26.80
C TYR A 251 6.80 -12.42 25.46
N GLU A 252 7.54 -11.32 25.50
CA GLU A 252 8.29 -10.78 24.38
C GLU A 252 9.79 -10.73 24.71
N CYS A 253 10.63 -11.06 23.74
CA CYS A 253 12.07 -10.87 23.86
C CYS A 253 12.45 -9.51 23.24
N LYS A 254 12.84 -8.56 24.07
CA LYS A 254 13.22 -7.20 23.65
C LYS A 254 14.74 -7.07 23.55
N GLY A 255 15.20 -6.30 22.58
CA GLY A 255 16.64 -6.02 22.39
C GLY A 255 17.23 -5.27 23.58
N CYS A 256 18.50 -5.55 23.87
CA CYS A 256 19.25 -4.76 24.84
C CYS A 256 19.54 -3.35 24.31
N ASP A 257 19.79 -2.43 25.24
CA ASP A 257 20.30 -1.10 24.92
C ASP A 257 21.66 -1.19 24.20
N GLN A 258 21.94 -0.24 23.30
CA GLN A 258 23.22 -0.17 22.57
C GLN A 258 24.44 -0.10 23.49
N ALA A 259 24.26 0.48 24.69
CA ALA A 259 25.30 0.56 25.71
C ALA A 259 25.62 -0.79 26.37
N CYS A 260 24.87 -1.86 26.08
CA CYS A 260 24.98 -3.15 26.74
C CYS A 260 25.51 -4.26 25.81
N VAL A 261 26.37 -5.13 26.35
CA VAL A 261 26.63 -6.48 25.83
C VAL A 261 25.90 -7.45 26.75
N GLY A 262 24.64 -7.74 26.39
CA GLY A 262 23.69 -8.48 27.21
C GLY A 262 23.06 -7.63 28.32
N CYS A 263 21.79 -7.90 28.63
CA CYS A 263 21.00 -7.14 29.60
C CYS A 263 20.00 -8.06 30.34
N MET A 264 19.41 -7.53 31.41
CA MET A 264 18.35 -8.16 32.21
C MET A 264 17.04 -7.36 32.17
N GLY A 265 16.99 -6.30 31.36
CA GLY A 265 15.88 -5.37 31.29
C GLY A 265 16.17 -4.24 30.32
N SER A 266 15.23 -3.30 30.23
CA SER A 266 15.36 -2.12 29.37
C SER A 266 16.41 -1.13 29.87
N GLY A 267 17.00 -0.42 28.90
CA GLY A 267 17.86 0.73 29.10
C GLY A 267 19.28 0.40 29.60
N PRO A 268 20.13 1.43 29.74
CA PRO A 268 21.55 1.26 30.06
C PRO A 268 21.81 0.89 31.53
N ALA A 269 20.77 0.85 32.37
CA ALA A 269 20.86 0.57 33.81
C ALA A 269 20.80 -0.92 34.14
N ARG A 270 20.36 -1.75 33.19
CA ARG A 270 20.19 -3.20 33.39
C ARG A 270 21.11 -4.00 32.46
N CYS A 271 22.25 -3.43 32.11
CA CYS A 271 23.29 -4.13 31.36
C CYS A 271 23.96 -5.19 32.24
N LYS A 272 24.22 -6.36 31.67
CA LYS A 272 25.11 -7.37 32.29
C LYS A 272 26.58 -6.93 32.16
N LYS A 273 26.91 -6.31 31.03
CA LYS A 273 28.24 -5.74 30.74
C LYS A 273 28.06 -4.53 29.83
N CYS A 274 28.89 -3.49 30.00
CA CYS A 274 28.90 -2.36 29.08
C CYS A 274 29.56 -2.74 27.75
N ALA A 275 28.98 -2.22 26.65
CA ALA A 275 29.55 -2.30 25.33
C ALA A 275 30.84 -1.47 25.22
N ARG A 276 31.60 -1.70 24.14
CA ARG A 276 32.79 -0.90 23.85
C ARG A 276 32.36 0.56 23.60
N GLY A 277 33.14 1.52 24.08
CA GLY A 277 32.77 2.95 24.06
C GLY A 277 31.91 3.37 25.26
N TYR A 278 31.48 2.43 26.11
CA TYR A 278 30.70 2.71 27.31
C TYR A 278 31.44 2.26 28.57
N ARG A 279 31.26 3.01 29.66
CA ARG A 279 31.77 2.68 30.99
C ARG A 279 30.66 2.59 32.02
N LEU A 280 30.85 1.71 33.00
CA LEU A 280 29.92 1.60 34.10
C LEU A 280 30.13 2.76 35.08
N LYS A 281 29.13 3.63 35.21
CA LYS A 281 29.10 4.69 36.23
C LYS A 281 27.89 4.46 37.14
N GLY A 282 28.16 4.00 38.36
CA GLY A 282 27.12 3.51 39.26
C GLY A 282 26.54 2.19 38.74
N ALA A 283 25.24 2.17 38.43
CA ALA A 283 24.55 1.01 37.86
C ALA A 283 24.24 1.17 36.35
N LYS A 284 24.70 2.24 35.71
CA LYS A 284 24.39 2.55 34.31
C LYS A 284 25.64 2.53 33.44
N CYS A 285 25.54 1.95 32.26
CA CYS A 285 26.54 2.11 31.22
C CYS A 285 26.34 3.47 30.56
N LEU A 286 27.31 4.36 30.72
CA LEU A 286 27.31 5.68 30.11
C LEU A 286 28.40 5.74 29.06
N ASP A 287 28.12 6.52 28.03
CA ASP A 287 29.08 6.82 26.97
C ASP A 287 30.37 7.39 27.55
N ILE A 288 31.50 7.00 26.97
CA ILE A 288 32.81 7.52 27.30
C ILE A 288 33.06 8.69 26.36
N ASP A 289 33.14 9.91 26.90
CA ASP A 289 33.53 11.06 26.10
C ASP A 289 35.03 10.97 25.79
N GLU A 290 35.39 10.36 24.67
CA GLU A 290 36.79 10.22 24.29
C GLU A 290 37.45 11.56 23.98
N CYS A 291 36.69 12.55 23.53
CA CYS A 291 37.20 13.90 23.22
C CYS A 291 37.61 14.67 24.48
N SER A 292 36.89 14.48 25.58
CA SER A 292 37.21 15.10 26.86
C SER A 292 38.22 14.28 27.69
N GLU A 293 38.19 12.94 27.59
CA GLU A 293 38.98 12.06 28.46
C GLU A 293 40.33 11.62 27.88
N ARG A 294 40.51 11.60 26.57
CA ARG A 294 41.80 11.26 25.94
C ARG A 294 42.50 12.52 25.43
N ALA A 295 43.70 12.75 25.96
CA ALA A 295 44.55 13.88 25.54
C ALA A 295 44.91 13.89 24.04
N ILE A 296 44.84 12.72 23.36
CA ILE A 296 45.05 12.58 21.91
C ILE A 296 43.94 11.64 21.38
N ALA A 297 42.70 12.12 21.35
CA ALA A 297 41.60 11.37 20.75
C ALA A 297 41.76 11.29 19.21
N CYS A 298 42.11 12.41 18.58
CA CYS A 298 42.38 12.50 17.14
C CYS A 298 43.88 12.73 16.90
N PRO A 299 44.57 11.85 16.15
CA PRO A 299 46.00 11.98 15.89
C PRO A 299 46.34 12.96 14.75
N GLY A 300 45.37 13.37 13.92
CA GLY A 300 45.61 14.26 12.79
C GLY A 300 45.78 15.74 13.18
N LEU A 301 46.57 16.46 12.38
CA LEU A 301 46.78 17.90 12.54
C LEU A 301 45.54 18.66 12.05
N ASN A 302 45.07 19.64 12.83
CA ASN A 302 43.86 20.43 12.55
C ASN A 302 42.56 19.60 12.47
N GLU A 303 42.49 18.49 13.23
CA GLU A 303 41.27 17.72 13.44
C GLU A 303 40.55 18.17 14.72
N ALA A 304 39.23 18.26 14.66
CA ALA A 304 38.33 18.43 15.78
C ALA A 304 37.69 17.08 16.13
N CYS A 305 37.72 16.72 17.41
CA CYS A 305 37.07 15.51 17.92
C CYS A 305 35.59 15.76 18.17
N ILE A 306 34.73 14.86 17.69
CA ILE A 306 33.29 14.87 17.90
C ILE A 306 32.91 13.56 18.60
N ASN A 307 32.36 13.68 19.81
CA ASN A 307 31.90 12.54 20.59
C ASN A 307 30.51 12.08 20.12
N GLU A 308 30.34 10.79 19.89
CA GLU A 308 29.08 10.15 19.52
C GLU A 308 28.71 9.07 20.53
N GLU A 309 27.46 8.60 20.56
CA GLU A 309 27.10 7.53 21.49
C GLU A 309 27.77 6.21 21.09
N GLY A 310 28.69 5.73 21.94
CA GLY A 310 29.43 4.48 21.78
C GLY A 310 30.71 4.59 20.96
N SER A 311 31.03 5.78 20.43
CA SER A 311 32.23 6.03 19.64
C SER A 311 32.54 7.51 19.50
N PHE A 312 33.64 7.85 18.83
CA PHE A 312 33.95 9.22 18.45
C PHE A 312 34.46 9.23 17.01
N HIS A 313 34.32 10.35 16.33
CA HIS A 313 34.95 10.58 15.04
C HIS A 313 35.69 11.92 15.00
N CYS A 314 36.58 12.04 14.02
CA CYS A 314 37.46 13.18 13.86
C CYS A 314 37.15 13.88 12.54
N ASP A 315 36.70 15.12 12.62
CA ASP A 315 36.44 15.98 11.48
C ASP A 315 37.48 17.08 11.37
N CYS A 316 37.57 17.74 10.22
CA CYS A 316 38.46 18.89 10.10
C CYS A 316 37.92 20.06 10.93
N ALA A 317 38.82 20.73 11.65
CA ALA A 317 38.49 21.92 12.42
C ALA A 317 37.89 23.02 11.52
N GLU A 318 37.18 23.97 12.13
CA GLU A 318 36.54 25.06 11.40
C GLU A 318 37.55 25.81 10.52
N GLY A 319 37.21 25.98 9.23
CA GLY A 319 38.10 26.58 8.23
C GLY A 319 39.10 25.63 7.58
N PHE A 320 39.02 24.31 7.84
CA PHE A 320 39.86 23.30 7.20
C PHE A 320 39.00 22.31 6.38
N ILE A 321 39.57 21.80 5.28
CA ILE A 321 38.96 20.77 4.44
C ILE A 321 39.88 19.55 4.33
N ARG A 322 39.28 18.36 4.24
CA ARG A 322 40.02 17.09 4.13
C ARG A 322 40.58 16.95 2.70
N ARG A 323 41.90 17.02 2.54
CA ARG A 323 42.62 16.72 1.29
C ARG A 323 43.75 15.72 1.58
N ASP A 324 43.85 14.66 0.79
CA ASP A 324 44.89 13.61 0.94
C ASP A 324 45.04 13.09 2.38
N SER A 325 43.90 12.83 3.05
CA SER A 325 43.82 12.37 4.44
C SER A 325 44.38 13.33 5.50
N ILE A 326 44.61 14.60 5.16
CA ILE A 326 45.09 15.67 6.05
C ILE A 326 44.12 16.86 5.99
N CYS A 327 43.91 17.54 7.11
CA CYS A 327 43.10 18.76 7.16
C CYS A 327 43.95 19.97 6.77
N VAL A 328 43.65 20.54 5.60
CA VAL A 328 44.32 21.74 5.06
C VAL A 328 43.41 22.94 5.16
N GLU A 329 43.99 24.10 5.43
CA GLU A 329 43.24 25.35 5.56
C GLU A 329 42.50 25.65 4.26
N ASN A 330 41.20 25.93 4.37
CA ASN A 330 40.36 26.38 3.28
C ASN A 330 40.62 27.86 3.02
N LYS A 331 41.88 28.21 2.74
CA LYS A 331 42.19 29.49 2.14
C LYS A 331 41.63 29.45 0.71
N PRO A 332 40.72 30.36 0.33
CA PRO A 332 40.55 30.63 -1.09
C PRO A 332 41.94 30.92 -1.65
N PRO A 333 42.30 30.43 -2.85
CA PRO A 333 43.60 30.73 -3.43
C PRO A 333 43.79 32.23 -3.30
N ALA A 334 44.90 32.65 -2.68
CA ALA A 334 45.29 34.04 -2.71
C ALA A 334 45.15 34.46 -4.18
N GLY A 335 44.19 35.35 -4.44
CA GLY A 335 43.87 35.76 -5.79
C GLY A 335 45.16 36.19 -6.47
N PRO A 336 45.30 35.98 -7.80
CA PRO A 336 46.47 36.49 -8.50
C PRO A 336 46.63 37.96 -8.12
N GLU A 337 47.88 38.35 -7.85
CA GLU A 337 48.26 39.73 -7.50
C GLU A 337 47.42 40.71 -8.31
N LYS A 338 46.68 41.60 -7.62
CA LYS A 338 45.87 42.64 -8.26
C LYS A 338 46.72 43.32 -9.32
N GLY A 339 46.38 43.10 -10.59
CA GLY A 339 47.02 43.76 -11.70
C GLY A 339 46.82 45.26 -11.59
N LEU A 340 47.76 46.02 -12.13
CA LEU A 340 47.90 47.49 -12.08
C LEU A 340 46.69 48.31 -12.60
N PHE A 341 45.56 47.69 -12.93
CA PHE A 341 44.36 48.35 -13.45
C PHE A 341 43.07 48.00 -12.70
N ASP A 342 43.15 47.35 -11.52
CA ASP A 342 41.98 46.99 -10.69
C ASP A 342 41.46 48.14 -9.80
N GLU A 343 41.99 49.36 -9.95
CA GLU A 343 41.44 50.61 -9.40
C GLU A 343 41.17 51.61 -10.52
N MET A 344 40.34 51.24 -11.49
CA MET A 344 39.72 52.20 -12.40
C MET A 344 38.21 52.02 -12.28
N THR A 345 37.53 53.01 -11.70
CA THR A 345 36.08 52.96 -11.48
C THR A 345 35.35 53.05 -12.83
N ASP A 346 34.19 52.38 -12.93
CA ASP A 346 33.39 52.28 -14.17
C ASP A 346 33.04 53.65 -14.81
N ASP A 347 33.04 54.72 -14.01
CA ASP A 347 32.79 56.09 -14.44
C ASP A 347 33.98 56.70 -15.25
N GLU A 348 35.23 56.29 -14.95
CA GLU A 348 36.42 56.77 -15.68
C GLU A 348 36.59 56.04 -17.02
N VAL A 349 36.19 54.77 -17.11
CA VAL A 349 36.19 53.98 -18.35
C VAL A 349 35.17 54.55 -19.34
N LEU A 350 34.00 55.02 -18.87
CA LEU A 350 32.99 55.63 -19.73
C LEU A 350 33.47 56.94 -20.37
N VAL A 351 34.24 57.76 -19.62
CA VAL A 351 34.80 59.02 -20.13
C VAL A 351 35.94 58.75 -21.14
N LEU A 352 36.82 57.79 -20.86
CA LEU A 352 37.87 57.35 -21.79
C LEU A 352 37.28 56.76 -23.08
N GLN A 353 36.20 55.99 -22.97
CA GLN A 353 35.49 55.41 -24.09
C GLN A 353 34.80 56.50 -24.95
N GLN A 354 34.21 57.53 -24.33
CA GLN A 354 33.64 58.68 -25.05
C GLN A 354 34.72 59.52 -25.77
N MET A 355 35.90 59.70 -25.17
CA MET A 355 37.02 60.38 -25.82
C MET A 355 37.57 59.57 -27.01
N PHE A 356 37.61 58.24 -26.90
CA PHE A 356 38.08 57.36 -27.98
C PHE A 356 37.11 57.34 -29.17
N PHE A 357 35.80 57.25 -28.92
CA PHE A 357 34.80 57.34 -30.01
C PHE A 357 34.82 58.70 -30.71
N GLY A 358 35.06 59.80 -29.98
CA GLY A 358 35.22 61.13 -30.58
C GLY A 358 36.41 61.21 -31.54
N VAL A 359 37.56 60.66 -31.15
CA VAL A 359 38.77 60.61 -31.99
C VAL A 359 38.57 59.72 -33.21
N VAL A 360 37.94 58.56 -33.03
CA VAL A 360 37.65 57.61 -34.12
C VAL A 360 36.63 58.21 -35.11
N ILE A 361 35.59 58.90 -34.65
CA ILE A 361 34.62 59.57 -35.54
C ILE A 361 35.29 60.71 -36.32
N CYS A 362 36.17 61.50 -35.70
CA CYS A 362 36.97 62.50 -36.41
C CYS A 362 37.88 61.87 -37.47
N ALA A 363 38.55 60.77 -37.14
CA ALA A 363 39.38 60.02 -38.09
C ALA A 363 38.54 59.47 -39.25
N LEU A 364 37.35 58.92 -38.97
CA LEU A 364 36.42 58.40 -39.99
C LEU A 364 35.87 59.51 -40.89
N ALA A 365 35.55 60.70 -40.35
CA ALA A 365 35.14 61.85 -41.15
C ALA A 365 36.27 62.33 -42.08
N THR A 366 37.52 62.33 -41.61
CA THR A 366 38.68 62.71 -42.44
C THR A 366 39.02 61.67 -43.51
N LEU A 367 38.80 60.37 -43.23
CA LEU A 367 38.98 59.28 -44.20
C LEU A 367 37.85 59.23 -45.25
N ALA A 368 36.60 59.46 -44.85
CA ALA A 368 35.46 59.52 -45.77
C ALA A 368 35.57 60.71 -46.75
N ALA A 369 36.12 61.85 -46.30
CA ALA A 369 36.42 62.99 -47.17
C ALA A 369 37.54 62.71 -48.20
N LYS A 370 38.33 61.65 -48.02
CA LYS A 370 39.42 61.23 -48.92
C LYS A 370 39.04 60.13 -49.92
N GLY A 371 37.79 59.63 -49.87
CA GLY A 371 37.21 58.82 -50.95
C GLY A 371 37.74 57.39 -51.12
N ASP A 372 38.24 56.75 -50.06
CA ASP A 372 38.77 55.37 -50.13
C ASP A 372 37.79 54.35 -49.51
N MET A 373 36.91 53.76 -50.34
CA MET A 373 35.78 52.91 -49.89
C MET A 373 36.16 51.51 -49.38
N VAL A 374 37.43 51.10 -49.44
CA VAL A 374 37.84 49.75 -49.03
C VAL A 374 38.03 49.66 -47.51
N PHE A 375 38.53 50.72 -46.88
CA PHE A 375 38.81 50.72 -45.44
C PHE A 375 37.55 50.91 -44.60
N THR A 376 36.53 51.59 -45.11
CA THR A 376 35.25 51.77 -44.41
C THR A 376 34.49 50.44 -44.26
N ALA A 377 34.53 49.55 -45.26
CA ALA A 377 33.85 48.25 -45.22
C ALA A 377 34.50 47.28 -44.22
N ILE A 378 35.83 47.23 -44.15
CA ILE A 378 36.55 46.36 -43.20
C ILE A 378 36.28 46.80 -41.75
N PHE A 379 36.18 48.11 -41.52
CA PHE A 379 35.94 48.64 -40.18
C PHE A 379 34.49 48.44 -39.71
N ILE A 380 33.49 48.58 -40.59
CA ILE A 380 32.10 48.23 -40.27
C ILE A 380 31.98 46.74 -39.93
N GLY A 381 32.69 45.88 -40.67
CA GLY A 381 32.77 44.45 -40.34
C GLY A 381 33.36 44.18 -38.96
N GLY A 382 34.43 44.89 -38.59
CA GLY A 382 35.05 44.78 -37.25
C GLY A 382 34.12 45.25 -36.13
N VAL A 383 33.42 46.38 -36.31
CA VAL A 383 32.47 46.90 -35.32
C VAL A 383 31.26 45.99 -35.17
N ALA A 384 30.73 45.43 -36.26
CA ALA A 384 29.65 44.45 -36.21
C ALA A 384 30.07 43.15 -35.51
N ALA A 385 31.29 42.67 -35.73
CA ALA A 385 31.83 41.49 -35.07
C ALA A 385 32.02 41.71 -33.56
N MET A 386 32.51 42.88 -33.15
CA MET A 386 32.64 43.23 -31.73
C MET A 386 31.27 43.41 -31.04
N ALA A 387 30.30 44.04 -31.71
CA ALA A 387 28.94 44.15 -31.18
C ALA A 387 28.26 42.77 -31.05
N GLY A 388 28.48 41.88 -32.01
CA GLY A 388 28.02 40.49 -31.96
C GLY A 388 28.62 39.71 -30.79
N TYR A 389 29.94 39.81 -30.60
CA TYR A 389 30.63 39.17 -29.47
C TYR A 389 30.10 39.68 -28.12
N TRP A 390 29.92 40.99 -27.98
CA TRP A 390 29.42 41.61 -26.74
C TRP A 390 27.97 41.25 -26.40
N LEU A 391 27.10 41.09 -27.41
CA LEU A 391 25.72 40.63 -27.21
C LEU A 391 25.64 39.13 -26.86
N THR A 392 26.59 38.33 -27.34
CA THR A 392 26.65 36.89 -27.03
C THR A 392 27.06 36.66 -25.57
N GLU A 393 28.04 37.41 -25.08
CA GLU A 393 28.56 37.30 -23.71
C GLU A 393 27.53 37.72 -22.64
N LYS A 394 26.68 38.71 -22.92
CA LYS A 394 25.57 39.09 -22.04
C LYS A 394 24.37 38.13 -22.11
N GLY A 395 24.19 37.41 -23.22
CA GLY A 395 23.14 36.40 -23.36
C GLY A 395 23.36 35.19 -22.45
N ASP A 396 24.59 34.71 -22.39
CA ASP A 396 24.97 33.55 -21.56
C ASP A 396 24.86 33.85 -20.05
N TYR A 397 25.14 35.09 -19.63
CA TYR A 397 24.95 35.53 -18.24
C TYR A 397 23.47 35.59 -17.81
N MET A 398 22.54 35.90 -18.73
CA MET A 398 21.10 35.90 -18.41
C MET A 398 20.49 34.49 -18.40
N LEU A 399 21.03 33.56 -19.19
CA LEU A 399 20.58 32.16 -19.23
C LEU A 399 20.99 31.36 -17.98
N ASP A 400 22.19 31.57 -17.43
CA ASP A 400 22.63 30.88 -16.19
C ASP A 400 21.85 31.37 -14.96
N GLY A 401 21.41 32.64 -14.95
CA GLY A 401 20.55 33.20 -13.92
C GLY A 401 19.13 32.63 -13.88
N PHE A 402 18.61 32.15 -15.03
CA PHE A 402 17.26 31.57 -15.12
C PHE A 402 17.23 30.06 -14.81
N LEU A 403 18.33 29.34 -15.05
CA LEU A 403 18.45 27.90 -14.78
C LEU A 403 18.78 27.54 -13.33
N LYS A 404 19.35 28.46 -12.55
CA LYS A 404 19.59 28.30 -11.10
C LYS A 404 18.40 28.73 -10.22
N GLY A 405 17.31 29.19 -10.83
CA GLY A 405 16.11 29.70 -10.15
C GLY A 405 14.87 28.83 -10.37
N ARG A 406 14.98 27.50 -10.26
CA ARG A 406 13.82 26.61 -10.10
C ARG A 406 14.09 25.48 -9.13
#